data_AF-A0AA96GEL0-F1
#
_entry.id   AF-A0AA96GEL0-F1
#
_cell.length_a   1.000
_cell.length_b   1.000
_cell.length_c   1.000
_cell.angle_alpha   90.00
_cell.angle_beta   90.00
_cell.angle_gamma   90.00
#
_symmetry.space_group_name_H-M   'P 1'
#
loop_
_entity.id
_entity.type
_entity.pdbx_description
1 polymer ?
#
loop_
_entity_poly.entity_id
_entity_poly.type
_entity_poly.pdbx_seq_one_letter_code
_entity_poly.pdbx_strand_id
1 'polypeptide(L)'
;MEQQTKGSAEQREAVADEDVIGMANGVILHELGHALVDLYDLPVTGKEEDAVDQLSVLLLTAGDEEHTAYAVSTVNALSGLARAELAGRLPAEAYADEHSLDAQRFYNQVCWLFGSDPGTFASVVQVPENPDGVLPVDRAQGCEAEYDQLNSSWSTLLQPYLKIG
;
A
#
# COMPACT_ATOMS: atom_id res chain seq x y z
N MET A 1 11.37 -11.52 -6.25
CA MET A 1 10.61 -12.78 -6.45
C MET A 1 10.42 -13.11 -7.93
N GLU A 2 11.08 -14.17 -8.41
CA GLU A 2 10.81 -14.92 -9.66
C GLU A 2 9.84 -16.10 -9.45
N GLN A 3 9.13 -16.11 -8.31
CA GLN A 3 8.44 -17.31 -7.82
C GLN A 3 7.06 -17.52 -8.47
N GLN A 4 6.44 -16.51 -9.05
CA GLN A 4 5.04 -16.56 -9.54
C GLN A 4 4.80 -17.54 -10.71
N THR A 5 5.83 -18.08 -11.36
CA THR A 5 5.68 -19.10 -12.41
C THR A 5 6.27 -20.48 -12.06
N LYS A 6 6.83 -20.64 -10.85
CA LYS A 6 7.46 -21.88 -10.39
C LYS A 6 6.50 -22.60 -9.44
N GLY A 7 6.36 -23.93 -9.56
CA GLY A 7 5.48 -24.74 -8.69
C GLY A 7 4.51 -25.66 -9.44
N SER A 8 3.71 -26.44 -8.71
CA SER A 8 2.61 -27.24 -9.25
C SER A 8 1.47 -26.35 -9.76
N ALA A 9 0.50 -26.93 -10.49
CA ALA A 9 -0.69 -26.18 -10.90
C ALA A 9 -1.48 -25.63 -9.71
N GLU A 10 -1.65 -26.46 -8.69
CA GLU A 10 -2.31 -26.12 -7.42
C GLU A 10 -1.59 -24.97 -6.69
N GLN A 11 -0.25 -24.97 -6.66
CA GLN A 11 0.52 -23.87 -6.06
C GLN A 11 0.34 -22.55 -6.82
N ARG A 12 0.24 -22.60 -8.15
CA ARG A 12 -0.01 -21.39 -8.95
C ARG A 12 -1.44 -20.87 -8.79
N GLU A 13 -2.41 -21.76 -8.66
CA GLU A 13 -3.80 -21.41 -8.39
C GLU A 13 -3.95 -20.71 -7.04
N ALA A 14 -3.32 -21.25 -5.98
CA ALA A 14 -3.32 -20.63 -4.66
C ALA A 14 -2.70 -19.21 -4.66
N VAL A 15 -1.57 -19.01 -5.35
CA VAL A 15 -0.96 -17.67 -5.49
C VAL A 15 -1.87 -16.72 -6.27
N ALA A 16 -2.53 -17.20 -7.32
CA ALA A 16 -3.46 -16.39 -8.09
C ALA A 16 -4.69 -15.97 -7.25
N ASP A 17 -5.22 -16.87 -6.42
CA ASP A 17 -6.32 -16.55 -5.50
C ASP A 17 -5.91 -15.48 -4.47
N GLU A 18 -4.71 -15.60 -3.90
CA GLU A 18 -4.15 -14.58 -2.98
C GLU A 18 -3.98 -13.22 -3.67
N ASP A 19 -3.45 -13.20 -4.89
CA ASP A 19 -3.28 -11.97 -5.68
C ASP A 19 -4.65 -11.33 -6.02
N VAL A 20 -5.67 -12.12 -6.34
CA VAL A 20 -7.03 -11.62 -6.61
C VAL A 20 -7.66 -11.02 -5.35
N ILE A 21 -7.52 -11.68 -4.20
CA ILE A 21 -8.00 -11.16 -2.92
C ILE A 21 -7.28 -9.86 -2.56
N GLY A 22 -5.95 -9.84 -2.69
CA GLY A 22 -5.13 -8.66 -2.44
C GLY A 22 -5.53 -7.48 -3.32
N MET A 23 -5.66 -7.70 -4.63
CA MET A 23 -6.11 -6.67 -5.57
C MET A 23 -7.53 -6.19 -5.24
N ALA A 24 -8.46 -7.09 -4.93
CA ALA A 24 -9.82 -6.73 -4.56
C ALA A 24 -9.87 -5.86 -3.30
N ASN A 25 -9.13 -6.24 -2.26
CA ASN A 25 -9.04 -5.46 -1.02
C ASN A 25 -8.42 -4.08 -1.28
N GLY A 26 -7.31 -4.03 -2.01
CA GLY A 26 -6.65 -2.77 -2.38
C GLY A 26 -7.60 -1.81 -3.11
N VAL A 27 -8.28 -2.29 -4.15
CA VAL A 27 -9.24 -1.48 -4.92
C VAL A 27 -10.43 -1.06 -4.06
N ILE A 28 -11.06 -1.98 -3.33
CA ILE A 28 -12.25 -1.65 -2.53
C ILE A 28 -11.95 -0.60 -1.46
N LEU A 29 -10.81 -0.73 -0.77
CA LEU A 29 -10.43 0.23 0.28
C LEU A 29 -10.00 1.57 -0.29
N HIS A 30 -9.36 1.57 -1.46
CA HIS A 30 -9.00 2.78 -2.19
C HIS A 30 -10.26 3.56 -2.62
N GLU A 31 -11.22 2.88 -3.22
CA GLU A 31 -12.51 3.48 -3.62
C GLU A 31 -13.34 3.92 -2.41
N LEU A 32 -13.23 3.22 -1.28
CA LEU A 32 -13.82 3.67 -0.02
C LEU A 32 -13.20 5.00 0.44
N GLY A 33 -11.90 5.18 0.25
CA GLY A 33 -11.22 6.46 0.51
C GLY A 33 -11.80 7.58 -0.33
N HIS A 34 -11.93 7.41 -1.64
CA HIS A 34 -12.59 8.39 -2.51
C HIS A 34 -14.03 8.67 -2.05
N ALA A 35 -14.79 7.63 -1.75
CA ALA A 35 -16.17 7.78 -1.29
C ALA A 35 -16.27 8.58 0.01
N LEU A 36 -15.34 8.42 0.95
CA LEU A 36 -15.31 9.18 2.20
C LEU A 36 -14.88 10.63 1.97
N VAL A 37 -13.92 10.88 1.07
CA VAL A 37 -13.51 12.23 0.68
C VAL A 37 -14.69 12.98 0.08
N ASP A 38 -15.40 12.39 -0.88
CA ASP A 38 -16.56 12.99 -1.55
C ASP A 38 -17.76 13.18 -0.60
N LEU A 39 -18.14 12.13 0.14
CA LEU A 39 -19.34 12.15 0.99
C LEU A 39 -19.25 13.19 2.12
N TYR A 40 -18.05 13.40 2.65
CA TYR A 40 -17.81 14.27 3.80
C TYR A 40 -17.08 15.58 3.45
N ASP A 41 -16.87 15.85 2.15
CA ASP A 41 -16.17 17.03 1.64
C ASP A 41 -14.82 17.24 2.36
N LEU A 42 -14.05 16.15 2.49
CA LEU A 42 -12.79 16.17 3.24
C LEU A 42 -11.73 16.96 2.46
N PRO A 43 -11.01 17.90 3.11
CA PRO A 43 -9.97 18.65 2.43
C PRO A 43 -8.76 17.76 2.09
N VAL A 44 -8.35 17.77 0.82
CA VAL A 44 -7.12 17.13 0.32
C VAL A 44 -6.18 18.22 -0.18
N THR A 45 -4.97 18.28 0.37
CA THR A 45 -3.95 19.30 0.01
C THR A 45 -2.82 18.73 -0.85
N GLY A 46 -2.81 17.41 -1.06
CA GLY A 46 -1.87 16.70 -1.93
C GLY A 46 -2.59 16.03 -3.11
N LYS A 47 -1.99 14.95 -3.63
CA LYS A 47 -2.64 14.09 -4.63
C LYS A 47 -3.66 13.20 -3.95
N GLU A 48 -4.88 13.15 -4.49
CA GLU A 48 -5.99 12.42 -3.85
C GLU A 48 -5.73 10.92 -3.79
N GLU A 49 -5.26 10.31 -4.88
CA GLU A 49 -4.85 8.88 -4.94
C GLU A 49 -3.88 8.50 -3.81
N ASP A 50 -2.88 9.36 -3.56
CA ASP A 50 -1.89 9.12 -2.51
C ASP A 50 -2.55 9.22 -1.13
N ALA A 51 -3.49 10.15 -0.94
CA ALA A 51 -4.22 10.31 0.30
C ALA A 51 -5.14 9.11 0.57
N VAL A 52 -5.90 8.65 -0.42
CA VAL A 52 -6.82 7.51 -0.24
C VAL A 52 -6.06 6.18 -0.08
N ASP A 53 -4.87 6.02 -0.68
CA ASP A 53 -3.99 4.90 -0.40
C ASP A 53 -3.53 4.84 1.05
N GLN A 54 -3.30 6.01 1.68
CA GLN A 54 -2.96 6.07 3.11
C GLN A 54 -4.09 5.50 3.96
N LEU A 55 -5.34 5.85 3.63
CA LEU A 55 -6.49 5.29 4.34
C LEU A 55 -6.60 3.79 4.11
N SER A 56 -6.38 3.31 2.89
CA SER A 56 -6.36 1.88 2.59
C SER A 56 -5.37 1.13 3.45
N VAL A 57 -4.13 1.64 3.57
CA VAL A 57 -3.12 1.02 4.44
C VAL A 57 -3.57 1.04 5.90
N LEU A 58 -4.06 2.19 6.42
CA LEU A 58 -4.55 2.28 7.80
C LEU A 58 -5.66 1.27 8.11
N LEU A 59 -6.58 1.04 7.16
CA LEU A 59 -7.65 0.06 7.33
C LEU A 59 -7.14 -1.38 7.25
N LEU A 60 -6.18 -1.66 6.37
CA LEU A 60 -5.51 -2.97 6.28
C LEU A 60 -4.68 -3.29 7.52
N THR A 61 -4.19 -2.29 8.25
CA THR A 61 -3.34 -2.47 9.44
C THR A 61 -4.08 -2.26 10.77
N ALA A 62 -5.39 -1.95 10.73
CA ALA A 62 -6.19 -1.70 11.94
C ALA A 62 -6.69 -2.96 12.66
N GLY A 63 -6.53 -4.14 12.07
CA GLY A 63 -7.09 -5.39 12.59
C GLY A 63 -6.08 -6.36 13.22
N ASP A 64 -6.47 -7.62 13.29
CA ASP A 64 -5.70 -8.73 13.87
C ASP A 64 -4.75 -9.40 12.84
N GLU A 65 -4.21 -10.58 13.17
CA GLU A 65 -3.27 -11.31 12.30
C GLU A 65 -3.83 -11.61 10.89
N GLU A 66 -5.16 -11.75 10.74
CA GLU A 66 -5.79 -11.97 9.42
C GLU A 66 -5.65 -10.72 8.53
N HIS A 67 -5.66 -9.53 9.15
CA HIS A 67 -5.49 -8.25 8.45
C HIS A 67 -4.07 -8.05 7.94
N THR A 68 -3.07 -8.52 8.68
CA THR A 68 -1.67 -8.58 8.21
C THR A 68 -1.55 -9.38 6.91
N ALA A 69 -2.22 -10.52 6.80
CA ALA A 69 -2.19 -11.34 5.58
C ALA A 69 -2.81 -10.60 4.38
N TYR A 70 -3.93 -9.91 4.59
CA TYR A 70 -4.55 -9.08 3.56
C TYR A 70 -3.67 -7.90 3.14
N ALA A 71 -2.96 -7.27 4.08
CA ALA A 71 -2.05 -6.17 3.77
C ALA A 71 -0.88 -6.65 2.89
N VAL A 72 -0.31 -7.81 3.21
CA VAL A 72 0.76 -8.43 2.42
C VAL A 72 0.27 -8.82 1.02
N SER A 73 -0.90 -9.47 0.91
CA SER A 73 -1.44 -9.86 -0.40
C SER A 73 -1.75 -8.64 -1.27
N THR A 74 -2.27 -7.56 -0.68
CA THR A 74 -2.54 -6.29 -1.38
C THR A 74 -1.27 -5.69 -1.96
N VAL A 75 -0.22 -5.52 -1.14
CA VAL A 75 1.06 -4.96 -1.61
C VAL A 75 1.73 -5.86 -2.65
N ASN A 76 1.65 -7.19 -2.48
CA ASN A 76 2.17 -8.13 -3.47
C ASN A 76 1.47 -8.00 -4.83
N ALA A 77 0.15 -7.88 -4.85
CA ALA A 77 -0.63 -7.68 -6.07
C ALA A 77 -0.23 -6.37 -6.78
N LEU A 78 -0.07 -5.28 -6.02
CA LEU A 78 0.33 -3.96 -6.55
C LEU A 78 1.76 -3.95 -7.10
N SER A 79 2.64 -4.82 -6.59
CA SER A 79 4.03 -4.90 -7.06
C SER A 79 4.14 -5.22 -8.56
N GLY A 80 3.14 -5.91 -9.13
CA GLY A 80 3.08 -6.20 -10.57
C GLY A 80 2.97 -4.93 -11.42
N LEU A 81 2.14 -3.98 -10.99
CA LEU A 81 1.94 -2.68 -11.65
C LEU A 81 3.23 -1.85 -11.59
N ALA A 82 3.81 -1.72 -10.40
CA ALA A 82 5.07 -1.01 -10.19
C ALA A 82 6.20 -1.57 -11.06
N ARG A 83 6.30 -2.90 -11.19
CA ARG A 83 7.35 -3.54 -12.00
C ARG A 83 7.12 -3.33 -13.49
N ALA A 84 5.88 -3.38 -13.96
CA ALA A 84 5.54 -3.08 -15.34
C ALA A 84 5.93 -1.64 -15.70
N GLU A 85 5.69 -0.69 -14.78
CA GLU A 85 6.07 0.70 -14.94
C GLU A 85 7.60 0.89 -14.96
N LEU A 86 8.32 0.26 -14.03
CA LEU A 86 9.79 0.35 -13.91
C LEU A 86 10.56 -0.37 -15.03
N ALA A 87 9.93 -1.30 -15.77
CA ALA A 87 10.57 -2.02 -16.86
C ALA A 87 10.76 -1.17 -18.14
N GLY A 88 10.10 -0.02 -18.22
CA GLY A 88 10.06 0.83 -19.40
C GLY A 88 10.63 2.24 -19.18
N ARG A 89 10.73 2.99 -20.28
CA ARG A 89 10.90 4.45 -20.20
C ARG A 89 9.52 5.09 -20.16
N LEU A 90 9.27 5.90 -19.14
CA LEU A 90 8.03 6.65 -19.03
C LEU A 90 7.97 7.83 -20.00
N PRO A 91 6.81 8.07 -20.64
CA PRO A 91 6.59 9.24 -21.46
C PRO A 91 6.42 10.49 -20.56
N ALA A 92 6.55 11.69 -21.13
CA ALA A 92 6.45 12.93 -20.33
C ALA A 92 5.06 13.09 -19.68
N GLU A 93 4.03 12.58 -20.36
CA GLU A 93 2.65 12.54 -19.94
C GLU A 93 2.48 11.81 -18.60
N ALA A 94 3.21 10.72 -18.36
CA ALA A 94 3.14 9.99 -17.09
C ALA A 94 3.66 10.82 -15.91
N TYR A 95 4.63 11.69 -16.14
CA TYR A 95 5.14 12.61 -15.11
C TYR A 95 4.27 13.87 -14.95
N ALA A 96 3.47 14.20 -15.96
CA ALA A 96 2.54 15.33 -15.95
C ALA A 96 1.13 14.93 -15.47
N ASP A 97 0.90 13.64 -15.25
CA ASP A 97 -0.33 13.09 -14.71
C ASP A 97 -0.61 13.69 -13.32
N GLU A 98 -1.90 13.85 -13.00
CA GLU A 98 -2.35 14.37 -11.72
C GLU A 98 -2.08 13.38 -10.58
N HIS A 99 -2.03 12.09 -10.91
CA HIS A 99 -1.70 11.01 -10.00
C HIS A 99 -0.19 10.82 -9.85
N SER A 100 0.22 10.16 -8.77
CA SER A 100 1.61 9.70 -8.62
C SER A 100 1.83 8.48 -9.51
N LEU A 101 3.09 8.26 -9.88
CA LEU A 101 3.48 7.07 -10.64
C LEU A 101 3.11 5.81 -9.84
N ASP A 102 2.71 4.74 -10.52
CA ASP A 102 2.30 3.48 -9.86
C ASP A 102 3.43 2.93 -8.98
N ALA A 103 4.68 3.04 -9.43
CA ALA A 103 5.83 2.65 -8.63
C ALA A 103 6.00 3.53 -7.39
N GLN A 104 5.74 4.84 -7.50
CA GLN A 104 5.81 5.74 -6.34
C GLN A 104 4.76 5.39 -5.29
N ARG A 105 3.52 5.16 -5.73
CA ARG A 105 2.42 4.73 -4.86
C ARG A 105 2.70 3.40 -4.19
N PHE A 106 3.20 2.42 -4.95
CA PHE A 106 3.63 1.13 -4.39
C PHE A 106 4.69 1.28 -3.30
N TYR A 107 5.77 2.05 -3.54
CA TYR A 107 6.81 2.24 -2.53
C TYR A 107 6.32 3.00 -1.30
N ASN A 108 5.37 3.93 -1.47
CA ASN A 108 4.71 4.61 -0.35
C ASN A 108 3.88 3.63 0.49
N GLN A 109 3.05 2.80 -0.13
CA GLN A 109 2.25 1.80 0.58
C GLN A 109 3.11 0.78 1.32
N VAL A 110 4.20 0.28 0.72
CA VAL A 110 5.16 -0.62 1.40
C VAL A 110 5.81 0.09 2.61
N CYS A 111 6.13 1.37 2.47
CA CYS A 111 6.66 2.16 3.58
C CYS A 111 5.66 2.29 4.72
N TRP A 112 4.41 2.66 4.44
CA TRP A 112 3.40 2.81 5.49
C TRP A 112 3.04 1.47 6.15
N LEU A 113 3.03 0.39 5.38
CA LEU A 113 2.90 -0.97 5.91
C LEU A 113 4.07 -1.30 6.86
N PHE A 114 5.31 -1.02 6.47
CA PHE A 114 6.45 -1.19 7.37
C PHE A 114 6.35 -0.29 8.61
N GLY A 115 5.91 0.95 8.45
CA GLY A 115 5.73 1.91 9.54
C GLY A 115 4.65 1.51 10.54
N SER A 116 3.66 0.71 10.15
CA SER A 116 2.61 0.25 11.07
C SER A 116 3.11 -0.78 12.08
N ASP A 117 4.00 -1.67 11.64
CA ASP A 117 4.63 -2.69 12.48
C ASP A 117 6.00 -3.12 11.88
N PRO A 118 7.09 -2.43 12.25
CA PRO A 118 8.42 -2.74 11.77
C PRO A 118 8.89 -4.16 12.11
N GLY A 119 8.36 -4.75 13.19
CA GLY A 119 8.70 -6.10 13.61
C GLY A 119 8.13 -7.15 12.67
N THR A 120 6.84 -7.01 12.35
CA THR A 120 6.13 -7.91 11.42
C THR A 120 6.63 -7.76 9.99
N PHE A 121 6.93 -6.54 9.54
CA PHE A 121 7.27 -6.26 8.15
C PHE A 121 8.77 -6.05 7.89
N ALA A 122 9.66 -6.44 8.82
CA ALA A 122 11.11 -6.26 8.67
C ALA A 122 11.70 -6.81 7.35
N SER A 123 11.08 -7.85 6.77
CA SER A 123 11.49 -8.48 5.51
C SER A 123 11.32 -7.59 4.28
N VAL A 124 10.61 -6.46 4.37
CA VAL A 124 10.51 -5.54 3.24
C VAL A 124 11.73 -4.61 3.15
N VAL A 125 12.57 -4.52 4.17
CA VAL A 125 13.75 -3.64 4.17
C VAL A 125 14.96 -4.36 3.60
N GLN A 126 15.66 -3.68 2.70
CA GLN A 126 16.87 -4.18 2.05
C GLN A 126 18.08 -4.05 2.98
N VAL A 127 18.47 -5.14 3.64
CA VAL A 127 19.65 -5.22 4.52
C VAL A 127 20.64 -6.27 3.98
N PRO A 128 21.90 -6.34 4.46
CA PRO A 128 22.85 -7.35 3.99
C PRO A 128 22.33 -8.79 4.08
N GLU A 129 21.50 -9.10 5.08
CA GLU A 129 20.86 -10.39 5.30
C GLU A 129 19.64 -10.62 4.39
N ASN A 130 19.09 -9.56 3.80
CA ASN A 130 17.92 -9.56 2.93
C ASN A 130 18.12 -8.59 1.74
N PRO A 131 18.98 -8.93 0.78
CA PRO A 131 19.30 -8.06 -0.35
C PRO A 131 18.13 -7.86 -1.32
N ASP A 132 17.11 -8.72 -1.24
CA ASP A 132 15.90 -8.66 -2.06
C ASP A 132 14.77 -7.83 -1.43
N GLY A 133 15.04 -7.16 -0.30
CA GLY A 133 14.10 -6.23 0.31
C GLY A 133 13.63 -5.15 -0.67
N VAL A 134 12.38 -4.75 -0.53
CA VAL A 134 11.72 -3.77 -1.41
C VAL A 134 12.21 -2.35 -1.10
N LEU A 135 12.28 -1.98 0.18
CA LEU A 135 12.64 -0.63 0.61
C LEU A 135 14.15 -0.51 0.85
N PRO A 136 14.81 0.50 0.27
CA PRO A 136 16.12 0.93 0.73
C PRO A 136 16.06 1.33 2.22
N VAL A 137 17.13 1.06 2.97
CA VAL A 137 17.23 1.42 4.40
C VAL A 137 16.91 2.90 4.65
N ASP A 138 17.42 3.79 3.79
CA ASP A 138 17.20 5.23 3.94
C ASP A 138 15.72 5.62 3.76
N ARG A 139 14.95 4.89 2.91
CA ARG A 139 13.49 5.10 2.77
C ARG A 139 12.75 4.60 4.01
N ALA A 140 13.18 3.47 4.57
CA ALA A 140 12.54 2.82 5.72
C ALA A 140 12.65 3.65 7.01
N GLN A 141 13.73 4.44 7.18
CA GLN A 141 13.96 5.25 8.39
C GLN A 141 12.84 6.24 8.73
N GLY A 142 12.11 6.74 7.73
CA GLY A 142 11.01 7.70 7.92
C GLY A 142 9.63 7.06 8.08
N CYS A 143 9.51 5.75 7.86
CA CYS A 143 8.21 5.12 7.63
C CYS A 143 7.30 5.06 8.86
N GLU A 144 7.84 4.81 10.05
CA GLU A 144 7.06 4.84 11.30
C GLU A 144 6.47 6.25 11.53
N ALA A 145 7.30 7.28 11.37
CA ALA A 145 6.86 8.67 11.53
C ALA A 145 5.84 9.09 10.47
N GLU A 146 5.99 8.61 9.23
CA GLU A 146 4.98 8.81 8.19
C GLU A 146 3.67 8.14 8.60
N TYR A 147 3.68 6.86 8.96
CA TYR A 147 2.47 6.12 9.37
C TYR A 147 1.73 6.79 10.54
N ASP A 148 2.46 7.24 11.57
CA ASP A 148 1.88 7.99 12.69
C ASP A 148 1.21 9.29 12.23
N GLN A 149 1.84 10.02 11.31
CA GLN A 149 1.28 11.23 10.73
C GLN A 149 0.01 10.94 9.92
N LEU A 150 -0.02 9.85 9.15
CA LEU A 150 -1.20 9.41 8.40
C LEU A 150 -2.36 9.11 9.35
N ASN A 151 -2.10 8.27 10.36
CA ASN A 151 -3.09 7.87 11.35
C ASN A 151 -3.68 9.09 12.08
N SER A 152 -2.82 10.02 12.49
CA SER A 152 -3.25 11.28 13.13
C SER A 152 -4.12 12.13 12.20
N SER A 153 -3.73 12.25 10.94
CA SER A 153 -4.43 13.08 9.95
C SER A 153 -5.80 12.51 9.61
N TRP A 154 -5.88 11.23 9.25
CA TRP A 154 -7.14 10.57 8.92
C TRP A 154 -8.07 10.45 10.12
N SER A 155 -7.53 10.16 11.32
CA SER A 155 -8.34 10.19 12.54
C SER A 155 -8.95 11.57 12.80
N THR A 156 -8.19 12.64 12.56
CA THR A 156 -8.68 14.02 12.73
C THR A 156 -9.78 14.35 11.70
N LEU A 157 -9.58 13.98 10.44
CA LEU A 157 -10.55 14.23 9.37
C LEU A 157 -11.87 13.47 9.59
N LEU A 158 -11.78 12.23 10.06
CA LEU A 158 -12.95 11.36 10.24
C LEU A 158 -13.64 11.53 11.60
N GLN A 159 -12.96 12.11 12.61
CA GLN A 159 -13.49 12.29 13.96
C GLN A 159 -14.94 12.81 14.01
N PRO A 160 -15.35 13.84 13.23
CA PRO A 160 -16.71 14.38 13.31
C PRO A 160 -17.80 13.40 12.84
N TYR A 161 -17.43 12.37 12.09
CA TYR A 161 -18.34 11.44 11.42
C TYR A 161 -18.37 10.05 12.08
N LEU A 162 -17.38 9.75 12.92
CA LEU A 162 -17.32 8.50 13.69
C LEU A 162 -18.32 8.55 14.85
N LYS A 163 -19.25 7.60 14.88
CA LYS A 163 -20.11 7.39 16.05
C LYS A 163 -19.34 6.60 17.09
N ILE A 164 -18.87 7.29 18.12
CA ILE A 164 -18.38 6.64 19.33
C ILE A 164 -19.63 6.06 20.03
N GLY A 165 -19.74 4.73 20.03
CA GLY A 165 -20.72 4.00 20.83
C GLY A 165 -20.38 4.00 22.31
#